data_AF-A0AAI9WZP6-F1
#
_entry.id   AF-A0AAI9WZP6-F1
#
_cell.length_a   1.000
_cell.length_b   1.000
_cell.length_c   1.000
_cell.angle_alpha   90.00
_cell.angle_beta   90.00
_cell.angle_gamma   90.00
#
_symmetry.space_group_name_H-M   'P 1'
#
loop_
_entity.id
_entity.type
_entity.pdbx_description
1 polymer ?
#
loop_
_entity_poly.entity_id
_entity_poly.type
_entity_poly.pdbx_seq_one_letter_code
_entity_poly.pdbx_strand_id
1 'polypeptide(L)'
;MSLVASNYADVESAPLNNTVIFHILRVESISKSKLNQLDEWKELVDPNNASVDRIKKNRMIREVNMDVELNTASPTSSTTVYKLLLRDGSGNFVYAYEQEPLRFLRSENTGTPMPIKLGGRLVVKKGAQISRGVLLLNHKNCEYKETHTADAALVTTLNEGVAAREMEILSNQLLL
;
A
#
# COMPACT_ATOMS: atom_id res chain seq x y z
N MET A 1 11.69 -6.79 20.49
CA MET A 1 12.83 -6.09 19.84
C MET A 1 12.28 -4.90 19.07
N SER A 2 13.04 -3.82 18.99
CA SER A 2 12.63 -2.55 18.41
C SER A 2 13.55 -2.15 17.26
N LEU A 3 13.02 -1.39 16.29
CA LEU A 3 13.78 -0.80 15.20
C LEU A 3 13.58 0.72 15.19
N VAL A 4 14.66 1.46 15.41
CA VAL A 4 14.68 2.93 15.28
C VAL A 4 15.26 3.26 13.91
N ALA A 5 14.39 3.57 12.94
CA ALA A 5 14.75 3.77 11.54
C ALA A 5 15.74 4.93 11.32
N SER A 6 15.66 5.99 12.13
CA SER A 6 16.55 7.15 12.03
C SER A 6 18.02 6.82 12.26
N ASN A 7 18.32 5.74 13.01
CA ASN A 7 19.70 5.28 13.21
C ASN A 7 20.34 4.76 11.91
N TYR A 8 19.54 4.55 10.86
CA TYR A 8 19.98 4.06 9.56
C TYR A 8 19.79 5.11 8.45
N ALA A 9 19.46 6.37 8.77
CA ALA A 9 19.15 7.40 7.78
C ALA A 9 20.32 7.66 6.80
N ASP A 10 21.54 7.71 7.32
CA ASP A 10 22.77 7.94 6.54
C ASP A 10 23.45 6.64 6.09
N VAL A 11 22.89 5.48 6.45
CA VAL A 11 23.46 4.17 6.12
C VAL A 11 22.94 3.73 4.75
N GLU A 12 23.83 3.54 3.78
CA GLU A 12 23.43 3.14 2.42
C GLU A 12 22.68 1.81 2.43
N SER A 13 23.21 0.78 3.09
CA SER A 13 22.50 -0.48 3.33
C SER A 13 23.12 -1.21 4.52
N ALA A 14 22.28 -1.79 5.37
CA ALA A 14 22.70 -2.66 6.46
C ALA A 14 21.70 -3.80 6.69
N PRO A 15 22.15 -4.99 7.13
CA PRO A 15 21.25 -6.04 7.58
C PRO A 15 20.67 -5.71 8.97
N LEU A 16 19.41 -6.07 9.20
CA LEU A 16 18.82 -6.06 10.54
C LEU A 16 19.50 -7.09 11.44
N ASN A 17 19.86 -6.66 12.65
CA ASN A 17 20.51 -7.52 13.63
C ASN A 17 19.54 -8.54 14.28
N ASN A 18 18.24 -8.21 14.31
CA ASN A 18 17.23 -8.99 14.99
C ASN A 18 15.95 -9.10 14.15
N THR A 19 15.19 -10.16 14.39
CA THR A 19 13.81 -10.26 13.89
C THR A 19 12.93 -9.28 14.66
N VAL A 20 12.08 -8.54 13.95
CA VAL A 20 11.16 -7.55 14.53
C VAL A 20 9.75 -7.81 14.01
N ILE A 21 8.77 -7.70 14.89
CA ILE A 21 7.35 -7.81 14.55
C ILE A 21 6.79 -6.39 14.47
N PHE A 22 6.12 -6.11 13.37
CA PHE A 22 5.47 -4.83 13.12
C PHE A 22 3.97 -4.99 12.94
N HIS A 23 3.22 -3.95 13.27
CA HIS A 23 1.87 -3.76 12.78
C HIS A 23 1.90 -2.96 11.48
N ILE A 24 1.16 -3.41 10.46
CA ILE A 24 1.00 -2.68 9.21
C ILE A 24 -0.06 -1.59 9.42
N LEU A 25 0.35 -0.33 9.39
CA LEU A 25 -0.53 0.81 9.65
C LEU A 25 -1.12 1.42 8.38
N ARG A 26 -0.42 1.32 7.26
CA ARG A 26 -0.89 1.81 5.96
C ARG A 26 -0.21 1.05 4.84
N VAL A 27 -0.93 0.82 3.75
CA VAL A 27 -0.39 0.28 2.50
C VAL A 27 -0.76 1.24 1.38
N GLU A 28 0.22 1.62 0.58
CA GLU A 28 0.08 2.58 -0.51
C GLU A 28 0.64 1.97 -1.79
N SER A 29 -0.13 2.00 -2.88
CA SER A 29 0.41 1.68 -4.20
C SER A 29 1.25 2.85 -4.69
N ILE A 30 2.53 2.62 -4.94
CA ILE A 30 3.41 3.63 -5.55
C ILE A 30 3.48 3.50 -7.08
N SER A 31 2.78 2.51 -7.65
CA SER A 31 2.66 2.33 -9.10
C SER A 31 1.47 3.07 -9.73
N LYS A 32 0.52 3.55 -8.91
CA LYS A 32 -0.66 4.29 -9.37
C LYS A 32 -0.51 5.78 -9.05
N SER A 33 -0.98 6.65 -9.94
CA SER A 33 -1.07 8.08 -9.62
C SER A 33 -2.00 8.32 -8.43
N LYS A 34 -1.74 9.37 -7.66
CA LYS A 34 -2.58 9.77 -6.52
C LYS A 34 -4.02 10.07 -6.93
N LEU A 35 -4.19 10.67 -8.12
CA LEU A 35 -5.49 10.94 -8.72
C LEU A 35 -6.26 9.64 -9.01
N ASN A 36 -5.62 8.64 -9.63
CA ASN A 36 -6.26 7.36 -9.89
C ASN A 36 -6.63 6.63 -8.59
N GLN A 37 -5.75 6.67 -7.58
CA GLN A 37 -6.07 6.10 -6.26
C GLN A 37 -7.27 6.80 -5.61
N LEU A 38 -7.34 8.13 -5.70
CA LEU A 38 -8.46 8.90 -5.15
C LEU A 38 -9.79 8.53 -5.82
N ASP A 39 -9.77 8.34 -7.14
CA ASP A 39 -10.96 7.95 -7.89
C ASP A 39 -11.43 6.53 -7.55
N GLU A 40 -10.51 5.58 -7.34
CA GLU A 40 -10.85 4.22 -6.86
C GLU A 40 -11.56 4.26 -5.50
N TRP A 41 -11.12 5.15 -4.59
CA TRP A 41 -11.79 5.32 -3.30
C TRP A 41 -13.15 6.01 -3.41
N LYS A 42 -13.28 7.01 -4.30
CA LYS A 42 -14.58 7.66 -4.56
C LYS A 42 -15.59 6.70 -5.18
N GLU A 43 -15.14 5.86 -6.13
CA GLU A 43 -15.95 4.82 -6.75
C GLU A 43 -16.56 3.86 -5.72
N LEU A 44 -15.80 3.53 -4.66
CA LEU A 44 -16.29 2.69 -3.58
C LEU A 44 -17.39 3.36 -2.75
N VAL A 45 -17.28 4.67 -2.49
CA VAL A 45 -18.21 5.42 -1.62
C VAL A 45 -19.46 5.87 -2.37
N ASP A 46 -19.31 6.32 -3.62
CA ASP A 46 -20.38 6.80 -4.49
C ASP A 46 -20.26 6.19 -5.91
N PRO A 47 -20.75 4.95 -6.11
CA PRO A 47 -20.65 4.26 -7.40
C PRO A 47 -21.49 4.94 -8.49
N ASN A 48 -22.55 5.67 -8.12
CA ASN A 48 -23.46 6.28 -9.08
C ASN A 48 -22.85 7.51 -9.76
N ASN A 49 -22.01 8.25 -9.05
CA ASN A 49 -21.36 9.45 -9.59
C ASN A 49 -20.13 9.12 -10.44
N ALA A 50 -19.45 8.00 -10.14
CA ALA A 50 -18.27 7.57 -10.88
C ALA A 50 -18.55 7.20 -12.36
N SER A 51 -19.72 6.64 -12.64
CA SER A 51 -20.11 6.25 -14.00
C SER A 51 -20.24 7.45 -14.95
N VAL A 52 -20.63 8.62 -14.41
CA VAL A 52 -20.79 9.85 -15.20
C VAL A 52 -19.42 10.47 -15.55
N ASP A 53 -18.42 10.29 -14.67
CA ASP A 53 -17.09 10.88 -14.87
C ASP A 53 -16.19 10.03 -15.79
N ARG A 54 -16.38 8.70 -15.84
CA ARG A 54 -15.74 7.84 -16.86
C ARG A 54 -16.13 8.22 -18.29
N ILE A 55 -17.38 8.64 -18.52
CA ILE A 55 -17.85 9.16 -19.82
C ILE A 55 -17.14 10.48 -20.18
N LYS A 56 -16.79 11.31 -19.18
CA LYS A 56 -16.05 12.57 -19.40
C LYS A 56 -14.55 12.35 -19.59
N LYS A 57 -13.92 11.45 -18.84
CA LYS A 57 -12.49 11.11 -19.00
C LYS A 57 -12.18 10.46 -20.35
N ASN A 58 -13.07 9.61 -20.87
CA ASN A 58 -12.96 9.08 -22.23
C ASN A 58 -13.20 10.12 -23.34
N ARG A 59 -13.51 11.39 -23.01
CA ARG A 59 -13.69 12.46 -24.01
C ARG A 59 -12.45 13.34 -24.20
N MET A 60 -11.42 13.18 -23.36
CA MET A 60 -10.12 13.83 -23.56
C MET A 60 -9.15 12.85 -24.25
N ILE A 61 -9.59 12.33 -25.40
CA ILE A 61 -8.76 11.50 -26.28
C ILE A 61 -8.02 12.44 -27.23
N ARG A 62 -6.68 12.47 -27.09
CA ARG A 62 -5.79 12.94 -28.16
C ARG A 62 -6.02 12.02 -29.36
N GLU A 63 -6.47 12.61 -30.45
CA GLU A 63 -6.48 12.12 -31.85
C GLU A 63 -6.26 10.61 -32.03
N VAL A 64 -7.36 9.90 -32.31
CA VAL A 64 -7.37 8.47 -32.64
C VAL A 64 -7.21 8.29 -34.15
N ASN A 65 -6.20 7.53 -34.57
CA ASN A 65 -6.23 6.85 -35.86
C ASN A 65 -7.12 5.60 -35.69
N MET A 66 -8.29 5.61 -36.32
CA MET A 66 -9.21 4.47 -36.34
C MET A 66 -8.65 3.39 -37.24
N ASP A 67 -8.35 2.22 -36.68
CA ASP A 67 -8.55 0.88 -37.30
C ASP A 67 -7.74 -0.17 -36.54
N VAL A 68 -8.23 -0.68 -35.40
CA VAL A 68 -8.01 -2.07 -34.97
C VAL A 68 -9.12 -2.49 -34.00
N GLU A 69 -9.74 -3.64 -34.27
CA GLU A 69 -10.70 -4.33 -33.40
C GLU A 69 -10.18 -4.47 -31.96
N LEU A 70 -10.83 -3.75 -31.04
CA LEU A 70 -10.53 -3.78 -29.61
C LEU A 70 -11.03 -5.09 -28.99
N ASN A 71 -10.21 -6.14 -29.09
CA ASN A 71 -10.11 -7.06 -27.98
C ASN A 71 -9.75 -6.23 -26.74
N THR A 72 -10.66 -6.12 -25.78
CA THR A 72 -10.42 -5.58 -24.45
C THR A 72 -9.37 -6.44 -23.74
N ALA A 73 -8.11 -6.23 -24.11
CA ALA A 73 -6.97 -6.65 -23.32
C ALA A 73 -7.08 -5.89 -22.00
N SER A 74 -7.39 -6.63 -20.93
CA SER A 74 -7.11 -6.18 -19.58
C SER A 74 -5.69 -5.60 -19.57
N PRO A 75 -5.48 -4.39 -19.01
CA PRO A 75 -4.17 -3.77 -19.02
C PRO A 75 -3.21 -4.77 -18.36
N THR A 76 -2.28 -5.28 -19.18
CA THR A 76 -1.23 -6.21 -18.77
C THR A 76 -0.64 -5.68 -17.47
N SER A 77 -0.77 -6.48 -16.41
CA SER A 77 -0.53 -6.10 -15.02
C SER A 77 0.81 -5.40 -14.88
N SER A 78 0.80 -4.06 -14.81
CA SER A 78 1.89 -3.34 -14.17
C SER A 78 2.00 -3.95 -12.79
N THR A 79 3.12 -4.58 -12.47
CA THR A 79 3.36 -5.17 -11.14
C THR A 79 3.21 -4.04 -10.12
N THR A 80 2.05 -3.96 -9.47
CA THR A 80 1.79 -2.97 -8.43
C THR A 80 2.86 -3.09 -7.37
N VAL A 81 3.62 -2.04 -7.12
CA VAL A 81 4.62 -1.98 -6.05
C VAL A 81 4.00 -1.24 -4.88
N TYR A 82 4.14 -1.80 -3.69
CA TYR A 82 3.59 -1.22 -2.47
C TYR A 82 4.66 -0.61 -1.58
N LYS A 83 4.29 0.50 -0.97
CA LYS A 83 4.96 1.12 0.18
C LYS A 83 4.11 0.87 1.42
N LEU A 84 4.73 0.41 2.50
CA LEU A 84 4.07 0.13 3.76
C LEU A 84 4.57 1.11 4.83
N LEU A 85 3.66 1.56 5.69
CA LEU A 85 4.01 2.18 6.97
C LEU A 85 3.86 1.15 8.07
N LEU A 86 4.94 0.91 8.80
CA LEU A 86 5.02 -0.11 9.84
C LEU A 86 5.26 0.53 11.20
N ARG A 87 4.75 -0.11 12.27
CA ARG A 87 5.02 0.27 13.65
C ARG A 87 5.48 -0.94 14.47
N ASP A 88 6.59 -0.81 15.20
CA ASP A 88 7.07 -1.88 16.09
C ASP A 88 6.33 -1.88 17.44
N GLY A 89 6.58 -2.91 18.26
CA GLY A 89 6.00 -3.01 19.61
C GLY A 89 6.44 -1.92 20.59
N SER A 90 7.46 -1.13 20.26
CA SER A 90 7.94 0.01 21.05
C SER A 90 7.39 1.36 20.57
N GLY A 91 6.59 1.38 19.50
CA GLY A 91 6.00 2.60 18.96
C GLY A 91 6.84 3.31 17.90
N ASN A 92 7.94 2.72 17.45
CA ASN A 92 8.76 3.30 16.39
C ASN A 92 8.17 2.99 15.03
N PHE A 93 8.25 3.97 14.14
CA PHE A 93 7.73 3.89 12.78
C PHE A 93 8.86 3.65 11.79
N VAL A 94 8.55 2.88 10.74
CA VAL A 94 9.47 2.66 9.63
C VAL A 94 8.68 2.51 8.34
N TYR A 95 9.18 3.09 7.25
CA TYR A 95 8.67 2.80 5.92
C TYR A 95 9.33 1.54 5.37
N ALA A 96 8.55 0.75 4.64
CA ALA A 96 9.05 -0.42 3.96
C ALA A 96 8.61 -0.41 2.50
N TYR A 97 9.50 -0.84 1.61
CA TYR A 97 9.20 -0.99 0.19
C TYR A 97 9.28 -2.46 -0.20
N GLU A 98 8.35 -2.84 -1.04
CA GLU A 98 8.34 -4.12 -1.72
C GLU A 98 9.47 -4.17 -2.77
N GLN A 99 10.46 -5.05 -2.59
CA GLN A 99 11.50 -5.32 -3.60
C GLN A 99 11.02 -6.29 -4.68
N GLU A 100 10.16 -7.23 -4.30
CA GLU A 100 9.55 -8.22 -5.19
C GLU A 100 8.07 -8.40 -4.81
N PRO A 101 7.19 -8.76 -5.76
CA PRO A 101 5.75 -8.93 -5.50
C PRO A 101 5.41 -9.87 -4.31
N LEU A 102 5.06 -9.31 -3.16
CA LEU A 102 4.64 -10.00 -1.95
C LEU A 102 3.23 -10.60 -2.13
N ARG A 103 3.13 -11.93 -1.96
CA ARG A 103 1.90 -12.69 -2.25
C ARG A 103 0.73 -12.24 -1.38
N PHE A 104 0.99 -11.93 -0.12
CA PHE A 104 -0.05 -11.51 0.82
C PHE A 104 -0.69 -10.16 0.44
N LEU A 105 -0.02 -9.31 -0.35
CA LEU A 105 -0.57 -8.06 -0.87
C LEU A 105 -1.39 -8.24 -2.16
N ARG A 106 -1.61 -9.48 -2.59
CA ARG A 106 -2.37 -9.82 -3.81
C ARG A 106 -3.45 -10.86 -3.60
N SER A 107 -3.47 -11.52 -2.44
CA SER A 107 -4.35 -12.65 -2.16
C SER A 107 -5.66 -12.25 -1.50
N GLU A 108 -5.71 -11.15 -0.77
CA GLU A 108 -6.91 -10.74 -0.04
C GLU A 108 -7.83 -9.87 -0.91
N ASN A 109 -9.13 -10.17 -0.85
CA ASN A 109 -10.17 -9.27 -1.31
C ASN A 109 -10.80 -8.61 -0.09
N THR A 110 -10.42 -7.37 0.19
CA THR A 110 -10.93 -6.61 1.34
C THR A 110 -12.27 -5.92 1.04
N GLY A 111 -12.78 -6.01 -0.19
CA GLY A 111 -13.91 -5.19 -0.64
C GLY A 111 -13.57 -3.70 -0.77
N THR A 112 -12.29 -3.33 -0.67
CA THR A 112 -11.78 -1.96 -0.81
C THR A 112 -10.55 -1.94 -1.73
N PRO A 113 -10.10 -0.75 -2.21
CA PRO A 113 -8.82 -0.62 -2.90
C PRO A 113 -7.59 -1.04 -2.07
N MET A 114 -7.74 -1.27 -0.75
CA MET A 114 -6.65 -1.72 0.12
C MET A 114 -6.35 -3.22 -0.10
N PRO A 115 -5.08 -3.63 -0.30
CA PRO A 115 -4.76 -5.01 -0.61
C PRO A 115 -4.87 -5.98 0.57
N ILE A 116 -4.90 -5.47 1.81
CA ILE A 116 -5.03 -6.25 3.05
C ILE A 116 -5.73 -5.45 4.14
N LYS A 117 -6.27 -6.12 5.16
CA LYS A 117 -6.78 -5.43 6.36
C LYS A 117 -5.63 -4.80 7.16
N LEU A 118 -5.79 -3.54 7.56
CA LEU A 118 -4.77 -2.83 8.36
C LEU A 118 -4.73 -3.35 9.81
N GLY A 119 -3.57 -3.21 10.45
CA GLY A 119 -3.30 -3.70 11.81
C GLY A 119 -2.80 -5.14 11.86
N GLY A 120 -2.67 -5.82 10.71
CA GLY A 120 -2.05 -7.14 10.65
C GLY A 120 -0.57 -7.13 11.06
N ARG A 121 -0.09 -8.27 11.56
CA ARG A 121 1.29 -8.43 12.02
C ARG A 121 2.21 -8.87 10.88
N LEU A 122 3.31 -8.16 10.69
CA LEU A 122 4.37 -8.49 9.75
C LEU A 122 5.64 -8.84 10.53
N VAL A 123 6.12 -10.07 10.38
CA VAL A 123 7.40 -10.51 10.93
C VAL A 123 8.48 -10.20 9.91
N VAL A 124 9.41 -9.31 10.23
CA VAL A 124 10.59 -9.02 9.42
C VAL A 124 11.77 -9.72 10.07
N LYS A 125 12.37 -10.67 9.34
CA LYS A 125 13.41 -11.58 9.84
C LYS A 125 14.74 -10.85 9.97
N LYS A 126 15.57 -11.31 10.91
CA LYS A 126 16.99 -10.96 10.98
C LYS A 126 17.65 -11.11 9.60
N GLY A 127 18.49 -10.15 9.23
CA GLY A 127 19.16 -10.10 7.94
C GLY A 127 18.40 -9.36 6.83
N ALA A 128 17.13 -8.97 7.05
CA ALA A 128 16.42 -8.06 6.15
C ALA A 128 17.23 -6.77 5.95
N GLN A 129 17.24 -6.22 4.74
CA GLN A 129 18.00 -5.01 4.45
C GLN A 129 17.23 -3.77 4.87
N ILE A 130 17.90 -2.87 5.57
CA ILE A 130 17.48 -1.47 5.78
C ILE A 130 18.46 -0.57 5.04
N SER A 131 17.93 0.34 4.23
CA SER A 131 18.69 1.28 3.42
C SER A 131 18.13 2.66 3.66
N ARG A 132 18.95 3.63 4.06
CA ARG A 132 18.54 5.02 4.29
C ARG A 132 17.28 5.14 5.17
N GLY A 133 17.22 4.34 6.22
CA GLY A 133 16.09 4.30 7.15
C GLY A 133 14.82 3.59 6.63
N VAL A 134 14.84 2.94 5.48
CA VAL A 134 13.68 2.19 4.94
C VAL A 134 13.96 0.70 4.80
N LEU A 135 12.97 -0.12 5.13
CA LEU A 135 13.07 -1.57 5.00
C LEU A 135 12.82 -2.00 3.56
N LEU A 136 13.57 -2.99 3.10
CA LEU A 136 13.43 -3.58 1.78
C LEU A 136 12.91 -5.00 1.93
N LEU A 137 11.63 -5.21 1.59
CA LEU A 137 10.90 -6.45 1.86
C LEU A 137 10.89 -7.38 0.65
N ASN A 138 11.08 -8.67 0.92
CA ASN A 138 10.96 -9.76 -0.04
C ASN A 138 10.41 -11.02 0.66
N HIS A 139 10.06 -12.06 -0.10
CA HIS A 139 9.47 -13.29 0.44
C HIS A 139 10.37 -14.01 1.45
N LYS A 140 11.69 -13.87 1.31
CA LYS A 140 12.64 -14.54 2.19
C LYS A 140 12.68 -13.87 3.55
N ASN A 141 12.60 -12.53 3.58
CA ASN A 141 12.87 -11.73 4.76
C ASN A 141 11.61 -11.26 5.52
N CYS A 142 10.41 -11.49 5.00
CA CYS A 142 9.18 -11.15 5.71
C CYS A 142 8.12 -12.25 5.66
N GLU A 143 7.26 -12.27 6.67
CA GLU A 143 6.12 -13.18 6.77
C GLU A 143 4.93 -12.44 7.39
N TYR A 144 3.81 -12.42 6.68
CA TYR A 144 2.57 -11.83 7.16
C TYR A 144 1.80 -12.86 8.03
N LYS A 145 1.35 -12.42 9.20
CA LYS A 145 0.65 -13.25 10.21
C LYS A 145 -0.81 -12.81 10.42
N GLU A 146 -1.37 -12.07 9.47
CA GLU A 146 -2.75 -11.57 9.51
C GLU A 146 -3.05 -10.72 10.75
N THR A 147 -4.32 -10.40 10.97
CA THR A 147 -4.78 -9.70 12.17
C THR A 147 -4.93 -10.67 13.34
N HIS A 148 -4.51 -10.24 14.53
CA HIS A 148 -4.63 -11.04 15.75
C HIS A 148 -5.71 -10.46 16.68
N THR A 149 -6.45 -11.32 17.39
CA THR A 149 -7.55 -10.90 18.30
C THR A 149 -7.09 -9.95 19.40
N ALA A 150 -5.88 -10.16 19.92
CA ALA A 150 -5.24 -9.25 20.89
C ALA A 150 -5.07 -7.80 20.37
N ASP A 151 -5.06 -7.60 19.06
CA ASP A 151 -4.90 -6.27 18.44
C ASP A 151 -6.24 -5.71 17.93
N ALA A 152 -7.37 -6.28 18.32
CA ALA A 152 -8.69 -5.92 17.79
C ALA A 152 -8.97 -4.42 17.85
N ALA A 153 -8.64 -3.74 18.96
CA ALA A 153 -8.83 -2.30 19.09
C ALA A 153 -8.04 -1.49 18.04
N LEU A 154 -6.79 -1.88 17.76
CA LEU A 154 -5.96 -1.26 16.73
C LEU A 154 -6.53 -1.52 15.34
N VAL A 155 -6.90 -2.77 15.07
CA VAL A 155 -7.49 -3.18 13.79
C VAL A 155 -8.78 -2.39 13.53
N THR A 156 -9.67 -2.27 14.52
CA THR A 156 -10.88 -1.45 14.42
C THR A 156 -10.53 0.00 14.11
N THR A 157 -9.64 0.63 14.89
CA THR A 157 -9.24 2.04 14.71
C THR A 157 -8.64 2.32 13.32
N LEU A 158 -7.87 1.39 12.76
CA LEU A 158 -7.22 1.56 11.46
C LEU A 158 -8.18 1.37 10.28
N ASN A 159 -9.17 0.48 10.40
CA ASN A 159 -10.06 0.13 9.30
C ASN A 159 -11.40 0.88 9.33
N GLU A 160 -11.87 1.33 10.50
CA GLU A 160 -13.06 2.19 10.59
C GLU A 160 -12.81 3.54 9.91
N GLY A 161 -13.69 3.89 8.98
CA GLY A 161 -13.58 5.14 8.21
C GLY A 161 -12.38 5.18 7.27
N VAL A 162 -11.77 4.04 6.93
CA VAL A 162 -10.55 3.99 6.08
C VAL A 162 -10.74 4.70 4.74
N ALA A 163 -11.91 4.57 4.11
CA ALA A 163 -12.19 5.22 2.84
C ALA A 163 -12.15 6.76 2.94
N ALA A 164 -12.84 7.33 3.94
CA ALA A 164 -12.84 8.77 4.17
C ALA A 164 -11.42 9.29 4.47
N ARG A 165 -10.67 8.56 5.31
CA ARG A 165 -9.30 8.91 5.68
C ARG A 165 -8.34 8.86 4.49
N GLU A 166 -8.41 7.81 3.67
CA GLU A 166 -7.54 7.70 2.48
C GLU A 166 -7.89 8.77 1.44
N MET A 167 -9.17 9.08 1.22
CA MET A 167 -9.57 10.19 0.36
C MET A 167 -9.03 11.53 0.85
N GLU A 168 -9.10 11.81 2.15
CA GLU A 168 -8.55 13.03 2.75
C GLU A 168 -7.03 13.11 2.55
N ILE A 169 -6.30 12.03 2.86
CA ILE A 169 -4.83 12.00 2.70
C ILE A 169 -4.45 12.22 1.25
N LEU A 170 -5.10 11.53 0.30
CA LEU A 170 -4.80 11.65 -1.13
C LEU A 170 -5.13 13.05 -1.66
N SER A 171 -6.25 13.64 -1.23
CA SER A 171 -6.62 15.02 -1.57
C SER A 171 -5.56 16.02 -1.11
N ASN A 172 -5.09 15.90 0.13
CA ASN A 172 -4.08 16.79 0.70
C ASN A 172 -2.72 16.65 -0.01
N GLN A 173 -2.36 15.45 -0.46
CA GLN A 173 -1.13 15.19 -1.21
C GLN A 173 -1.14 15.77 -2.63
N LEU A 174 -2.30 16.07 -3.20
CA LEU A 174 -2.44 16.66 -4.53
C LEU A 174 -2.39 18.20 -4.51
N LEU A 175 -2.48 18.81 -3.33
CA LEU A 175 -2.44 20.26 -3.13
C LEU A 175 -1.03 20.80 -2.84
N LEU A 176 -0.07 19.91 -2.58
CA LEU A 176 1.35 20.21 -2.34
C LEU A 176 2.14 20.12 -3.65
#